data_AF-A0A7X2BXA3-F1
#
_entry.id   AF-A0A7X2BXA3-F1
#
_cell.length_a   1.000
_cell.length_b   1.000
_cell.length_c   1.000
_cell.angle_alpha   90.00
_cell.angle_beta   90.00
_cell.angle_gamma   90.00
#
_symmetry.space_group_name_H-M   'P 1'
#
loop_
_entity.id
_entity.type
_entity.pdbx_description
1 polymer ?
#
loop_
_entity_poly.entity_id
_entity_poly.type
_entity_poly.pdbx_seq_one_letter_code
_entity_poly.pdbx_strand_id
1 'polypeptide(L)'
;MNTALNALEQLSLGVMADVLLRTQALPMQVWRTAAQLNQALGTAPRHAWIVRRWLAALSRTEAVQVDGERLAWNGTPPQAAIGDLPGLYAELGFPSSMAQLHAQAIECLPELLRDRIALAPLLVLAGDPVAVLGAY
;
A
#
# COMPACT_ATOMS: atom_id res chain seq x y z
N MET A 1 15.00 -18.34 -1.78
CA MET A 1 13.90 -17.37 -1.71
C MET A 1 14.41 -16.20 -0.90
N ASN A 2 14.34 -14.96 -1.41
CA ASN A 2 14.98 -13.80 -0.77
C ASN A 2 14.14 -13.36 0.45
N THR A 3 14.64 -13.56 1.66
CA THR A 3 13.94 -13.28 2.93
C THR A 3 13.52 -11.81 3.05
N ALA A 4 14.38 -10.88 2.60
CA ALA A 4 14.07 -9.45 2.60
C ALA A 4 12.91 -9.09 1.65
N LEU A 5 12.84 -9.76 0.48
CA LEU A 5 11.74 -9.53 -0.46
C LEU A 5 10.40 -9.99 0.13
N ASN A 6 10.38 -11.15 0.79
CA ASN A 6 9.18 -11.64 1.48
C ASN A 6 8.78 -10.70 2.64
N ALA A 7 9.74 -10.20 3.41
CA ALA A 7 9.48 -9.25 4.49
C ALA A 7 8.93 -7.91 3.95
N LEU A 8 9.47 -7.43 2.81
CA LEU A 8 8.96 -6.23 2.14
C LEU A 8 7.53 -6.43 1.58
N GLU A 9 7.21 -7.63 1.08
CA GLU A 9 5.85 -7.99 0.68
C GLU A 9 4.89 -7.95 1.88
N GLN A 10 5.27 -8.56 3.01
CA GLN A 10 4.46 -8.55 4.24
C GLN A 10 4.24 -7.13 4.78
N LEU A 11 5.29 -6.30 4.78
CA LEU A 11 5.19 -4.88 5.13
C LEU A 11 4.20 -4.18 4.21
N SER A 12 4.29 -4.40 2.90
CA SER A 12 3.40 -3.78 1.91
C SER A 12 1.94 -4.20 2.11
N LEU A 13 1.68 -5.48 2.40
CA LEU A 13 0.33 -5.96 2.73
C LEU A 13 -0.20 -5.32 4.01
N GLY A 14 0.65 -5.20 5.04
CA GLY A 14 0.33 -4.50 6.28
C GLY A 14 -0.04 -3.03 6.05
N VAL A 15 0.64 -2.35 5.13
CA VAL A 15 0.31 -0.96 4.76
C VAL A 15 -1.05 -0.87 4.10
N MET A 16 -1.33 -1.77 3.14
CA MET A 16 -2.64 -1.82 2.49
C MET A 16 -3.75 -2.03 3.55
N ALA A 17 -3.53 -2.93 4.51
CA ALA A 17 -4.47 -3.18 5.58
C ALA A 17 -4.65 -1.99 6.53
N ASP A 18 -3.57 -1.34 6.96
CA ASP A 18 -3.63 -0.13 7.79
C ASP A 18 -4.45 0.97 7.11
N VAL A 19 -4.19 1.25 5.82
CA VAL A 19 -4.96 2.24 5.05
C VAL A 19 -6.44 1.89 5.01
N LEU A 20 -6.80 0.64 4.74
CA LEU A 20 -8.19 0.20 4.67
C LEU A 20 -8.91 0.28 6.03
N LEU A 21 -8.21 -0.02 7.13
CA LEU A 21 -8.74 0.06 8.49
C LEU A 21 -8.89 1.49 8.99
N ARG A 22 -7.82 2.30 8.92
CA ARG A 22 -7.80 3.68 9.46
C ARG A 22 -8.79 4.59 8.75
N THR A 23 -9.02 4.35 7.46
CA THR A 23 -9.99 5.11 6.65
C THR A 23 -11.41 4.58 6.74
N GLN A 24 -11.62 3.47 7.46
CA GLN A 24 -12.90 2.75 7.53
C GLN A 24 -13.43 2.30 6.17
N ALA A 25 -12.56 2.19 5.16
CA ALA A 25 -12.92 1.66 3.84
C ALA A 25 -13.25 0.16 3.91
N LEU A 26 -12.57 -0.58 4.80
CA LEU A 26 -12.92 -1.95 5.18
C LEU A 26 -12.86 -2.11 6.71
N PRO A 27 -13.96 -1.82 7.42
CA PRO A 27 -14.04 -2.05 8.86
C PRO A 27 -14.01 -3.55 9.19
N MET A 28 -13.63 -3.88 10.43
CA MET A 28 -13.69 -5.25 10.94
C MET A 28 -15.11 -5.81 10.84
N GLN A 29 -15.22 -7.09 10.44
CA GLN A 29 -16.50 -7.82 10.33
C GLN A 29 -17.51 -7.23 9.32
N VAL A 30 -17.07 -6.34 8.42
CA VAL A 30 -17.94 -5.76 7.39
C VAL A 30 -17.54 -6.29 6.01
N TRP A 31 -18.54 -6.75 5.26
CA TRP A 31 -18.38 -7.15 3.86
C TRP A 31 -18.52 -5.93 2.94
N ARG A 32 -17.57 -5.76 2.03
CA ARG A 32 -17.59 -4.68 1.02
C ARG A 32 -17.23 -5.21 -0.37
N THR A 33 -17.79 -4.62 -1.41
CA THR A 33 -17.30 -4.79 -2.78
C THR A 33 -16.19 -3.80 -3.08
N ALA A 34 -15.31 -4.11 -4.05
CA ALA A 34 -14.25 -3.19 -4.46
C ALA A 34 -14.76 -1.78 -4.84
N ALA A 35 -15.99 -1.68 -5.37
CA ALA A 35 -16.62 -0.39 -5.66
C ALA A 35 -16.96 0.39 -4.38
N GLN A 36 -17.55 -0.26 -3.39
CA GLN A 36 -17.86 0.34 -2.09
C GLN A 36 -16.60 0.77 -1.34
N LEU A 37 -15.53 -0.03 -1.41
CA LEU A 37 -14.22 0.31 -0.85
C LEU A 37 -13.64 1.58 -1.48
N ASN A 38 -13.62 1.66 -2.82
CA ASN A 38 -13.16 2.85 -3.53
C ASN A 38 -13.99 4.09 -3.19
N GLN A 39 -15.32 3.93 -3.07
CA GLN A 39 -16.21 5.01 -2.67
C GLN A 39 -15.90 5.49 -1.23
N ALA A 40 -15.76 4.57 -0.28
CA ALA A 40 -15.48 4.91 1.11
C ALA A 40 -14.10 5.57 1.28
N LEU A 41 -13.10 5.12 0.51
CA LEU A 41 -11.76 5.72 0.49
C LEU A 41 -11.75 7.10 -0.19
N GLY A 42 -12.75 7.39 -1.04
CA GLY A 42 -12.78 8.55 -1.91
C GLY A 42 -11.78 8.45 -3.06
N THR A 43 -11.41 7.24 -3.47
CA THR A 43 -10.41 7.01 -4.52
C THR A 43 -10.81 7.67 -5.82
N ALA A 44 -9.91 8.44 -6.42
CA ALA A 44 -10.13 9.03 -7.73
C ALA A 44 -10.31 7.92 -8.79
N PRO A 45 -11.20 8.08 -9.79
CA PRO A 45 -11.49 7.02 -10.76
C PRO A 45 -10.25 6.41 -11.44
N ARG A 46 -9.24 7.24 -11.74
CA ARG A 46 -7.99 6.79 -12.36
C ARG A 46 -7.10 5.92 -11.47
N HIS A 47 -7.31 5.93 -10.15
CA HIS A 47 -6.56 5.14 -9.17
C HIS A 47 -7.35 3.96 -8.64
N ALA A 48 -8.62 3.80 -9.03
CA ALA A 48 -9.49 2.73 -8.52
C ALA A 48 -8.94 1.31 -8.79
N TRP A 49 -8.12 1.16 -9.85
CA TRP A 49 -7.45 -0.10 -10.17
C TRP A 49 -6.36 -0.47 -9.14
N ILE A 50 -5.74 0.50 -8.47
CA ILE A 50 -4.72 0.26 -7.43
C ILE A 50 -5.36 -0.47 -6.26
N VAL A 51 -6.49 0.04 -5.77
CA VAL A 51 -7.25 -0.59 -4.68
C VAL A 51 -7.69 -1.99 -5.07
N ARG A 52 -8.14 -2.22 -6.32
CA ARG A 52 -8.48 -3.57 -6.80
C ARG A 52 -7.27 -4.52 -6.75
N ARG A 53 -6.06 -4.03 -7.07
CA ARG A 53 -4.84 -4.84 -6.95
C ARG A 53 -4.44 -5.11 -5.51
N TRP A 54 -4.63 -4.16 -4.60
CA TRP A 54 -4.43 -4.40 -3.17
C TRP A 54 -5.33 -5.51 -2.65
N LEU A 55 -6.61 -5.47 -3.01
CA LEU A 55 -7.58 -6.49 -2.62
C LEU A 55 -7.19 -7.86 -3.17
N ALA A 56 -6.76 -7.94 -4.43
CA ALA A 56 -6.26 -9.19 -5.01
C ALA A 56 -5.01 -9.72 -4.29
N ALA A 57 -4.10 -8.84 -3.85
CA ALA A 57 -2.91 -9.24 -3.10
C ALA A 57 -3.28 -9.78 -1.70
N LEU A 58 -4.14 -9.06 -0.97
CA LEU A 58 -4.65 -9.49 0.34
C LEU A 58 -5.39 -10.83 0.26
N SER A 59 -6.20 -11.04 -0.78
CA SER A 59 -6.90 -12.32 -1.00
C SER A 59 -5.95 -13.48 -1.23
N ARG A 60 -4.83 -13.28 -1.94
CA ARG A 60 -3.82 -14.34 -2.17
C ARG A 60 -3.13 -14.79 -0.90
N THR A 61 -3.04 -13.91 0.09
CA THR A 61 -2.48 -14.21 1.41
C THR A 61 -3.53 -14.66 2.42
N GLU A 62 -4.78 -14.89 1.99
CA GLU A 62 -5.91 -15.26 2.85
C GLU A 62 -6.22 -14.25 3.97
N ALA A 63 -5.66 -13.04 3.91
CA ALA A 63 -5.91 -11.95 4.85
C ALA A 63 -7.36 -11.45 4.79
N VAL A 64 -8.01 -11.67 3.64
CA VAL A 64 -9.44 -11.42 3.44
C VAL A 64 -10.11 -12.69 2.95
N GLN A 65 -11.34 -12.91 3.40
CA GLN A 65 -12.26 -13.90 2.86
C GLN A 65 -13.09 -13.26 1.73
N VAL A 66 -13.49 -14.08 0.76
CA VAL A 66 -14.22 -13.64 -0.44
C VAL A 66 -15.54 -14.40 -0.54
N ASP A 67 -16.63 -13.67 -0.77
CA ASP A 67 -17.98 -14.19 -1.03
C ASP A 67 -18.56 -13.44 -2.24
N GLY A 68 -18.49 -14.09 -3.40
CA GLY A 68 -18.78 -13.44 -4.69
C GLY A 68 -17.86 -12.24 -4.93
N GLU A 69 -18.45 -11.07 -5.12
CA GLU A 69 -17.69 -9.81 -5.30
C GLU A 69 -17.36 -9.08 -3.97
N ARG A 70 -17.82 -9.63 -2.85
CA ARG A 70 -17.64 -9.03 -1.53
C ARG A 70 -16.44 -9.66 -0.84
N LEU A 71 -15.75 -8.85 -0.05
CA LEU A 71 -14.64 -9.28 0.78
C LEU A 71 -14.77 -8.68 2.18
N ALA A 72 -14.26 -9.42 3.15
CA ALA A 72 -14.16 -9.03 4.55
C ALA A 72 -12.83 -9.53 5.13
N TRP A 73 -12.35 -8.91 6.21
CA TRP A 73 -11.16 -9.41 6.92
C TRP A 73 -11.35 -10.87 7.38
N ASN A 74 -10.30 -11.68 7.23
CA ASN A 74 -10.23 -13.04 7.74
C ASN A 74 -9.31 -13.07 8.97
N GLY A 75 -9.89 -12.89 10.15
CA GLY A 75 -9.13 -12.77 11.39
C GLY A 75 -8.45 -11.40 11.53
N THR A 76 -7.22 -11.41 12.04
CA THR A 76 -6.45 -10.18 12.31
C THR A 76 -5.79 -9.69 11.03
N PRO A 77 -6.06 -8.44 10.59
CA PRO A 77 -5.40 -7.87 9.42
C PRO A 77 -3.87 -7.78 9.60
N PRO A 78 -3.08 -7.92 8.53
CA PRO A 78 -1.62 -7.81 8.61
C PRO A 78 -1.21 -6.42 9.11
N GLN A 79 -0.11 -6.36 9.84
CA GLN A 79 0.44 -5.12 10.40
C GLN A 79 1.70 -4.71 9.66
N ALA A 80 1.85 -3.40 9.41
CA ALA A 80 3.03 -2.85 8.78
C ALA A 80 4.13 -2.56 9.80
N ALA A 81 5.31 -3.14 9.63
CA ALA A 81 6.51 -2.74 10.35
C ALA A 81 7.29 -1.66 9.56
N ILE A 82 6.71 -0.46 9.41
CA ILE A 82 7.31 0.62 8.59
C ILE A 82 8.73 0.99 9.02
N GLY A 83 9.05 0.87 10.31
CA GLY A 83 10.39 1.11 10.84
C GLY A 83 11.47 0.21 10.22
N ASP A 84 11.10 -0.95 9.67
CA ASP A 84 12.03 -1.91 9.07
C ASP A 84 12.33 -1.57 7.60
N LEU A 85 11.56 -0.67 6.97
CA LEU A 85 11.67 -0.33 5.56
C LEU A 85 13.09 0.08 5.14
N PRO A 86 13.84 0.93 5.88
CA PRO A 86 15.22 1.26 5.51
C PRO A 86 16.16 0.05 5.52
N GLY A 87 16.01 -0.85 6.49
CA GLY A 87 16.82 -2.07 6.59
C GLY A 87 16.54 -3.04 5.45
N LEU A 88 15.27 -3.25 5.12
CA LEU A 88 14.83 -4.11 4.01
C LEU A 88 15.34 -3.59 2.66
N TYR A 89 15.29 -2.28 2.45
CA TYR A 89 15.82 -1.66 1.23
C TYR A 89 17.33 -1.82 1.12
N ALA A 90 18.06 -1.62 2.22
CA ALA A 90 19.51 -1.79 2.25
C ALA A 90 19.93 -3.24 1.96
N GLU A 91 19.22 -4.23 2.52
CA GLU A 91 19.48 -5.66 2.27
C GLU A 91 19.24 -6.04 0.80
N LEU A 92 18.26 -5.40 0.16
CA LEU A 92 17.97 -5.57 -1.26
C LEU A 92 18.90 -4.75 -2.18
N GLY A 93 19.83 -3.96 -1.63
CA GLY A 93 20.79 -3.16 -2.38
C GLY A 93 20.26 -1.83 -2.92
N PHE A 94 19.11 -1.37 -2.42
CA PHE A 94 18.52 -0.08 -2.81
C PHE A 94 19.11 1.09 -1.98
N PRO A 95 19.18 2.30 -2.55
CA PRO A 95 19.63 3.48 -1.82
C PRO A 95 18.63 3.88 -0.72
N SER A 96 19.13 4.49 0.36
CA SER A 96 18.31 4.94 1.49
C SER A 96 17.26 5.98 1.11
N SER A 97 17.53 6.79 0.08
CA SER A 97 16.56 7.75 -0.47
C SER A 97 15.28 7.07 -0.98
N MET A 98 15.36 5.85 -1.49
CA MET A 98 14.20 5.12 -1.97
C MET A 98 13.30 4.64 -0.82
N ALA A 99 13.90 4.19 0.28
CA ALA A 99 13.16 3.85 1.50
C ALA A 99 12.48 5.10 2.11
N GLN A 100 13.17 6.25 2.12
CA GLN A 100 12.61 7.52 2.58
C GLN A 100 11.43 7.96 1.72
N LEU A 101 11.57 7.90 0.40
CA LEU A 101 10.50 8.21 -0.55
C LEU A 101 9.28 7.32 -0.31
N HIS A 102 9.49 6.00 -0.18
CA HIS A 102 8.38 5.07 0.05
C HIS A 102 7.72 5.30 1.40
N ALA A 103 8.47 5.60 2.46
CA ALA A 103 7.89 5.97 3.75
C ALA A 103 7.00 7.22 3.64
N GLN A 104 7.47 8.28 2.96
CA GLN A 104 6.68 9.49 2.72
C GLN A 104 5.43 9.22 1.87
N ALA A 105 5.57 8.40 0.82
CA ALA A 105 4.44 8.01 -0.01
C ALA A 105 3.39 7.24 0.81
N ILE A 106 3.82 6.33 1.68
CA ILE A 106 2.97 5.55 2.59
C ILE A 106 2.17 6.48 3.52
N GLU A 107 2.80 7.48 4.10
CA GLU A 107 2.15 8.46 4.98
C GLU A 107 1.02 9.23 4.28
N CYS A 108 1.16 9.46 2.97
CA CYS A 108 0.22 10.23 2.16
C CYS A 108 -0.63 9.35 1.21
N LEU A 109 -0.64 8.03 1.38
CA LEU A 109 -1.31 7.09 0.48
C LEU A 109 -2.81 7.42 0.28
N PRO A 110 -3.61 7.71 1.33
CA PRO A 110 -5.01 8.05 1.13
C PRO A 110 -5.19 9.31 0.26
N GLU A 111 -4.36 10.32 0.45
CA GLU A 111 -4.40 11.60 -0.28
C GLU A 111 -3.97 11.41 -1.73
N LEU A 112 -2.95 10.59 -2.00
CA LEU A 112 -2.55 10.20 -3.34
C LEU A 112 -3.67 9.44 -4.07
N LEU A 113 -4.31 8.47 -3.40
CA LEU A 113 -5.42 7.70 -3.98
C LEU A 113 -6.63 8.59 -4.30
N ARG A 114 -6.92 9.56 -3.43
CA ARG A 114 -7.96 10.58 -3.63
C ARG A 114 -7.61 11.64 -4.66
N ASP A 115 -6.38 11.62 -5.16
CA ASP A 115 -5.84 12.65 -6.03
C ASP A 115 -5.88 14.07 -5.45
N ARG A 116 -5.59 14.20 -4.15
CA ARG A 116 -5.46 15.51 -3.49
C ARG A 116 -4.04 16.06 -3.55
N ILE A 117 -3.07 15.18 -3.75
CA ILE A 117 -1.66 15.52 -3.94
C ILE A 117 -1.10 14.72 -5.11
N ALA A 118 -0.12 15.30 -5.80
CA ALA A 118 0.64 14.60 -6.84
C ALA A 118 1.81 13.84 -6.23
N LEU A 119 2.22 12.74 -6.87
CA LEU A 119 3.41 11.99 -6.47
C LEU A 119 4.71 12.70 -6.86
N ALA A 120 4.71 13.45 -7.97
CA ALA A 120 5.92 14.11 -8.50
C ALA A 120 6.61 15.07 -7.51
N PRO A 121 5.89 15.90 -6.72
CA PRO A 121 6.51 16.70 -5.65
C PRO A 121 7.25 15.86 -4.60
N LEU A 122 6.76 14.66 -4.25
CA LEU A 122 7.44 13.77 -3.29
C LEU A 122 8.75 13.21 -3.87
N LEU A 123 8.77 12.93 -5.18
CA LEU A 123 9.99 12.47 -5.87
C LEU A 123 11.10 13.52 -5.83
N VAL A 124 10.75 14.82 -5.98
CA VAL A 124 11.72 15.92 -5.94
C VAL A 124 12.29 16.14 -4.53
N LEU A 125 11.49 15.91 -3.48
CA LEU A 125 11.93 16.03 -2.09
C LEU A 125 12.87 14.89 -1.66
N ALA A 126 12.77 13.72 -2.30
CA ALA A 126 13.60 12.56 -1.98
C ALA A 126 14.98 12.55 -2.65
N GLY A 127 15.29 13.55 -3.50
CA GLY A 127 16.56 13.68 -4.21
C GLY A 127 16.35 13.92 -5.71
N ASP A 128 17.45 13.95 -6.47
CA ASP A 128 17.41 14.25 -7.90
C ASP A 128 16.47 13.27 -8.65
N PRO A 129 15.36 13.75 -9.25
CA PRO A 129 14.41 12.90 -9.95
C PRO A 129 15.03 12.11 -11.10
N VAL A 130 16.18 12.55 -11.63
CA VAL A 130 16.94 11.86 -12.68
C VAL A 130 17.65 10.61 -12.15
N ALA A 131 18.13 10.61 -10.90
CA ALA A 131 18.72 9.44 -10.27
C ALA A 131 17.67 8.41 -9.84
N VAL A 132 16.46 8.88 -9.47
CA VAL A 132 15.35 8.03 -9.00
C VAL A 132 14.60 7.36 -10.15
N LEU A 133 14.49 8.02 -11.32
CA LEU A 133 13.82 7.47 -12.51
C LEU A 133 14.77 6.75 -13.48
N GLY A 134 16.08 6.95 -13.37
CA GLY A 134 17.09 6.32 -14.24
C GLY A 134 17.48 4.88 -13.86
N ALA A 135 16.83 4.28 -12.85
CA ALA A 135 17.08 2.92 -12.39
C ALA A 135 16.09 1.86 -12.94
N TYR A 136 15.26 2.23 -13.92
CA TYR A 136 14.35 1.32 -14.65
C TYR A 136 14.70 1.22 -16.13
#